data_AF-A0A2G9PUY4-F1
#
_entry.id   AF-A0A2G9PUY4-F1
#
_cell.length_a   1.000
_cell.length_b   1.000
_cell.length_c   1.000
_cell.angle_alpha   90.00
_cell.angle_beta   90.00
_cell.angle_gamma   90.00
#
_symmetry.space_group_name_H-M   'P 1'
#
loop_
_entity.id
_entity.type
_entity.pdbx_description
1 polymer ?
#
loop_
_entity_poly.entity_id
_entity_poly.type
_entity_poly.pdbx_seq_one_letter_code
_entity_poly.pdbx_strand_id
1 'polypeptide(L)'
;MTVLEEVSKMRNQGMSDGEIVRTLQDKGTSPRAINDALNQESIKSAVSKEEESQEDYSSPPQYNNETYAKTQEIPEEGEYYPQEEMQNYQGYPQEESYDYSPSQGIDTSTIIEIAEQVFLEKIQKIQKKIDEISEFKTLADSRIESFSERLKKIESMIDNLQLRILEKVGSYGQGIEGIKKEISMMQDSFGKMANALSDNKKVERENLKKEPQKKGGNEDTFQSLRKISRKK
;
A
#
# COMPACT_ATOMS: atom_id res chain seq x y z
N MET A 1 4.36 -19.37 -31.73
CA MET A 1 4.52 -18.77 -30.38
C MET A 1 3.95 -17.39 -30.43
N THR A 2 3.13 -17.02 -29.47
CA THR A 2 2.60 -15.65 -29.36
C THR A 2 3.66 -14.74 -28.73
N VAL A 3 3.58 -13.43 -28.99
CA VAL A 3 4.52 -12.44 -28.40
C VAL A 3 4.45 -12.50 -26.86
N LEU A 4 3.26 -12.74 -26.30
CA LEU A 4 3.05 -12.89 -24.86
C LEU A 4 3.82 -14.07 -24.25
N GLU A 5 3.80 -15.24 -24.90
CA GLU A 5 4.55 -16.42 -24.46
C GLU A 5 6.05 -16.15 -24.45
N GLU A 6 6.53 -15.42 -25.45
CA GLU A 6 7.95 -15.10 -25.58
C GLU A 6 8.41 -14.08 -24.53
N VAL A 7 7.60 -13.05 -24.25
CA VAL A 7 7.82 -12.10 -23.14
C VAL A 7 7.87 -12.85 -21.80
N SER A 8 6.89 -13.70 -21.51
CA SER A 8 6.86 -14.47 -20.25
C SER A 8 8.06 -15.39 -20.11
N LYS A 9 8.50 -16.04 -21.20
CA LYS A 9 9.70 -16.87 -21.21
C LYS A 9 10.97 -16.07 -20.91
N MET A 10 11.15 -14.90 -21.54
CA MET A 10 12.33 -14.05 -21.31
C MET A 10 12.34 -13.46 -19.90
N ARG A 11 11.17 -13.09 -19.36
CA ARG A 11 11.03 -12.62 -17.98
C ARG A 11 11.39 -13.70 -16.97
N ASN A 12 10.94 -14.94 -17.20
CA ASN A 12 11.32 -16.10 -16.39
C ASN A 12 12.82 -16.45 -16.49
N GLN A 13 13.51 -15.98 -17.53
CA GLN A 13 14.97 -16.08 -17.67
C GLN A 13 15.73 -14.95 -16.94
N GLY A 14 15.01 -13.99 -16.33
CA GLY A 14 15.60 -12.86 -15.61
C GLY A 14 16.03 -11.69 -16.51
N MET A 15 15.59 -11.64 -17.76
CA MET A 15 15.83 -10.49 -18.63
C MET A 15 15.02 -9.27 -18.15
N SER A 16 15.63 -8.09 -18.22
CA SER A 16 14.95 -6.83 -17.97
C SER A 16 14.00 -6.46 -19.12
N ASP A 17 12.93 -5.72 -18.83
CA ASP A 17 11.94 -5.31 -19.84
C ASP A 17 12.60 -4.59 -21.04
N GLY A 18 13.65 -3.80 -20.81
CA GLY A 18 14.41 -3.14 -21.89
C GLY A 18 15.18 -4.10 -22.80
N GLU A 19 15.71 -5.21 -22.27
CA GLU A 19 16.37 -6.25 -23.05
C GLU A 19 15.36 -7.10 -23.84
N ILE A 20 14.19 -7.34 -23.25
CA ILE A 20 13.06 -8.03 -23.91
C ILE A 20 12.60 -7.23 -25.13
N VAL A 21 12.42 -5.91 -25.00
CA VAL A 21 12.02 -5.03 -26.10
C VAL A 21 13.02 -5.11 -27.26
N ARG A 22 14.33 -5.00 -26.99
CA ARG A 22 15.37 -5.09 -28.02
C ARG A 22 15.35 -6.44 -28.73
N THR A 23 15.30 -7.53 -27.97
CA THR A 23 15.31 -8.90 -28.52
C THR A 23 14.09 -9.18 -29.40
N LEU A 24 12.91 -8.65 -29.04
CA LEU A 24 11.68 -8.81 -29.83
C LEU A 24 11.65 -7.90 -31.06
N GLN A 25 12.23 -6.70 -30.97
CA GLN A 25 12.41 -5.81 -32.13
C GLN A 25 13.37 -6.41 -33.16
N ASP A 26 14.48 -7.03 -32.72
CA ASP A 26 15.42 -7.73 -33.60
C ASP A 26 14.77 -8.91 -34.33
N LYS A 27 13.72 -9.50 -33.72
CA LYS A 27 12.88 -10.55 -34.32
C LYS A 27 11.78 -10.02 -35.25
N GLY A 28 11.71 -8.70 -35.44
CA GLY A 28 10.72 -8.04 -36.31
C GLY A 28 9.35 -7.84 -35.66
N THR A 29 9.25 -7.92 -34.34
CA THR A 29 7.98 -7.70 -33.63
C THR A 29 7.66 -6.21 -33.56
N SER A 30 6.41 -5.84 -33.87
CA SER A 30 5.95 -4.44 -33.80
C SER A 30 6.05 -3.88 -32.37
N PRO A 31 6.52 -2.63 -32.17
CA PRO A 31 6.57 -1.98 -30.86
C PRO A 31 5.23 -2.02 -30.10
N ARG A 32 4.11 -1.92 -30.83
CA ARG A 32 2.76 -1.98 -30.25
C ARG A 32 2.44 -3.35 -29.65
N ALA A 33 2.80 -4.42 -30.35
CA ALA A 33 2.58 -5.79 -29.89
C ALA A 33 3.47 -6.12 -28.67
N ILE A 34 4.69 -5.58 -28.63
CA ILE A 34 5.60 -5.73 -27.50
C ILE A 34 5.02 -5.05 -26.25
N ASN A 35 4.55 -3.81 -26.38
CA ASN A 35 3.99 -3.06 -25.25
C ASN A 35 2.72 -3.73 -24.69
N ASP A 36 1.83 -4.18 -25.58
CA ASP A 36 0.62 -4.91 -25.19
C ASP A 36 0.96 -6.22 -24.45
N ALA A 37 1.92 -6.99 -24.95
CA ALA A 37 2.37 -8.22 -24.30
C ALA A 37 3.02 -7.98 -22.93
N LEU A 38 3.84 -6.94 -22.77
CA LEU A 38 4.46 -6.58 -21.48
C LEU A 38 3.42 -6.14 -20.43
N ASN A 39 2.40 -5.38 -20.85
CA ASN A 39 1.31 -4.98 -19.96
C ASN A 39 0.47 -6.19 -19.53
N GLN A 40 0.09 -7.05 -20.48
CA GLN A 40 -0.67 -8.27 -20.19
C GLN A 40 0.08 -9.21 -19.26
N GLU A 41 1.39 -9.37 -19.46
CA GLU A 41 2.22 -10.23 -18.61
C GLU A 41 2.38 -9.64 -17.20
N SER A 42 2.54 -8.31 -17.07
CA SER A 42 2.59 -7.63 -15.77
C SER A 42 1.28 -7.78 -14.99
N ILE A 43 0.14 -7.64 -15.66
CA ILE A 43 -1.18 -7.88 -15.05
C ILE A 43 -1.31 -9.34 -14.62
N LYS A 44 -0.92 -10.29 -15.49
CA LYS A 44 -0.98 -11.73 -15.17
C LYS A 44 -0.12 -12.09 -13.96
N SER A 45 1.07 -11.50 -13.84
CA SER A 45 1.96 -11.72 -12.70
C SER A 45 1.39 -11.16 -11.39
N ALA A 46 0.73 -10.00 -11.44
CA ALA A 46 0.07 -9.39 -10.30
C ALA A 46 -1.13 -10.23 -9.82
N VAL A 47 -1.96 -10.70 -10.76
CA VAL A 47 -3.15 -11.50 -10.46
C VAL A 47 -2.77 -12.89 -9.92
N SER A 48 -1.74 -13.53 -10.50
CA SER A 48 -1.32 -14.87 -10.05
C SER A 48 -0.73 -14.86 -8.63
N LYS A 49 -0.24 -13.71 -8.16
CA LYS A 49 0.32 -13.57 -6.80
C LYS A 49 -0.77 -13.48 -5.71
N GLU A 50 -2.00 -13.12 -6.08
CA GLU A 50 -3.13 -13.05 -5.14
C GLU A 50 -3.81 -14.41 -4.92
N GLU A 51 -3.68 -15.36 -5.85
CA GLU A 51 -4.37 -16.66 -5.78
C GLU A 51 -3.65 -17.75 -4.96
N GLU A 52 -2.38 -17.59 -4.61
CA GLU A 52 -1.64 -18.54 -3.74
C GLU A 52 -1.63 -18.16 -2.25
N SER A 53 -2.31 -17.06 -1.86
CA SER A 53 -2.28 -16.52 -0.49
C SER A 53 -3.62 -16.67 0.23
N GLN A 54 -4.28 -17.82 0.11
CA GLN A 54 -5.57 -18.07 0.77
C GLN A 54 -5.58 -19.40 1.52
N GLU A 55 -4.76 -19.51 2.58
CA GLU A 55 -5.00 -20.35 3.77
C GLU A 55 -3.86 -20.15 4.80
N ASP A 56 -3.82 -19.01 5.48
CA ASP A 56 -3.45 -19.01 6.91
C ASP A 56 -3.89 -17.71 7.61
N TYR A 57 -4.52 -17.87 8.77
CA TYR A 57 -5.04 -16.78 9.58
C TYR A 57 -3.96 -16.26 10.53
N SER A 58 -3.98 -14.94 10.76
CA SER A 58 -3.36 -14.22 11.89
C SER A 58 -1.89 -13.80 11.73
N SER A 59 -1.67 -12.66 11.08
CA SER A 59 -0.73 -11.63 11.57
C SER A 59 -1.05 -10.26 10.93
N PRO A 60 -1.01 -9.15 11.68
CA PRO A 60 -1.25 -7.82 11.13
C PRO A 60 -0.12 -7.41 10.17
N PRO A 61 -0.44 -6.79 9.02
CA PRO A 61 0.54 -6.50 7.98
C PRO A 61 1.49 -5.37 8.42
N GLN A 62 2.79 -5.63 8.32
CA GLN A 62 3.80 -4.58 8.32
C GLN A 62 3.68 -3.77 7.02
N TYR A 63 3.42 -2.47 7.17
CA TYR A 63 3.54 -1.49 6.11
C TYR A 63 5.01 -1.36 5.73
N ASN A 64 5.39 -1.95 4.60
CA ASN A 64 6.65 -1.64 3.93
C ASN A 64 6.38 -0.48 2.97
N ASN A 65 6.77 0.71 3.39
CA ASN A 65 6.67 1.95 2.66
C ASN A 65 8.03 2.19 1.99
N GLU A 66 8.15 1.86 0.71
CA GLU A 66 9.25 2.23 -0.20
C GLU A 66 8.87 1.63 -1.57
N THR A 67 8.60 2.40 -2.62
CA THR A 67 9.67 2.90 -3.47
C THR A 67 9.16 4.04 -4.34
N TYR A 68 9.97 5.09 -4.36
CA TYR A 68 9.88 6.28 -5.18
C TYR A 68 9.63 5.96 -6.66
N ALA A 69 8.52 6.47 -7.20
CA ALA A 69 8.37 6.64 -8.64
C ALA A 69 9.27 7.80 -9.08
N LYS A 70 10.35 7.42 -9.76
CA LYS A 70 11.26 8.29 -10.51
C LYS A 70 10.46 8.92 -11.64
N THR A 71 10.21 10.23 -11.55
CA THR A 71 9.73 11.07 -12.66
C THR A 71 10.71 10.90 -13.83
N GLN A 72 10.23 10.33 -14.93
CA GLN A 72 10.92 10.40 -16.22
C GLN A 72 10.79 11.83 -16.72
N GLU A 73 11.95 12.48 -16.87
CA GLU A 73 12.11 13.69 -17.66
C GLU A 73 11.46 13.49 -19.03
N ILE A 74 10.50 14.35 -19.30
CA ILE A 74 9.97 14.62 -20.63
C ILE A 74 11.15 15.16 -21.45
N PRO A 75 11.52 14.55 -22.58
CA PRO A 75 12.41 15.20 -23.53
C PRO A 75 11.72 16.48 -24.01
N GLU A 76 12.40 17.61 -23.84
CA GLU A 76 12.02 18.92 -24.37
C GLU A 76 11.40 18.77 -25.76
N GLU A 77 10.14 19.22 -25.89
CA GLU A 77 9.57 19.60 -27.18
C GLU A 77 10.52 20.59 -27.82
N GLY A 78 11.19 20.14 -28.88
CA GLY A 78 11.96 21.01 -29.76
C GLY A 78 11.07 22.14 -30.25
N GLU A 79 11.45 23.35 -29.86
CA GLU A 79 10.96 24.60 -30.43
C GLU A 79 11.00 24.50 -31.96
N TYR A 80 9.81 24.46 -32.55
CA TYR A 80 9.64 24.66 -33.98
C TYR A 80 9.89 26.15 -34.26
N TYR A 81 11.14 26.50 -34.54
CA TYR A 81 11.47 27.84 -35.04
C TYR A 81 10.79 28.05 -36.40
N PRO A 82 10.07 29.17 -36.61
CA PRO A 82 9.66 29.58 -37.94
C PRO A 82 10.91 29.97 -38.72
N GLN A 83 11.21 29.23 -39.77
CA GLN A 83 12.23 29.61 -40.74
C GLN A 83 11.71 30.79 -41.56
N GLU A 84 12.03 32.01 -41.14
CA GLU A 84 11.94 33.20 -41.98
C GLU A 84 12.94 33.06 -43.13
N GLU A 85 12.43 32.80 -44.33
CA GLU A 85 13.24 32.88 -45.54
C GLU A 85 13.68 34.33 -45.78
N MET A 86 15.00 34.50 -45.77
CA MET A 86 15.73 35.69 -46.20
C MET A 86 15.23 36.19 -47.56
N GLN A 87 14.62 37.36 -47.56
CA GLN A 87 14.69 38.28 -48.70
C GLN A 87 16.14 38.74 -48.86
N ASN A 88 16.81 38.27 -49.90
CA ASN A 88 17.97 38.97 -50.45
C ASN A 88 17.87 38.96 -51.97
N TYR A 89 17.20 39.99 -52.49
CA TYR A 89 17.13 40.29 -53.92
C TYR A 89 18.07 41.46 -54.21
N GLN A 90 19.22 41.15 -54.78
CA GLN A 90 20.20 42.11 -55.28
C GLN A 90 20.35 41.92 -56.80
N GLY A 91 19.98 42.97 -57.55
CA GLY A 91 20.62 43.41 -58.80
C GLY A 91 20.63 42.51 -60.04
N TYR A 92 19.79 42.88 -61.03
CA TYR A 92 20.01 43.03 -62.50
C TYR A 92 21.29 42.46 -63.19
N PRO A 93 21.31 42.16 -64.53
CA PRO A 93 20.30 42.45 -65.57
C PRO A 93 20.08 41.37 -66.67
N GLN A 94 19.09 41.67 -67.52
CA GLN A 94 19.05 41.47 -68.99
C GLN A 94 18.73 40.10 -69.61
N GLU A 95 17.63 40.14 -70.38
CA GLU A 95 17.42 39.53 -71.71
C GLU A 95 17.85 38.09 -71.90
N GLU A 96 16.88 37.19 -71.81
CA GLU A 96 16.64 36.26 -72.91
C GLU A 96 15.14 35.99 -73.01
N SER A 97 14.61 36.34 -74.18
CA SER A 97 13.24 36.10 -74.61
C SER A 97 13.05 34.59 -74.76
N TYR A 98 12.60 33.93 -73.69
CA TYR A 98 12.06 32.58 -73.79
C TYR A 98 10.56 32.69 -74.09
N ASP A 99 10.23 32.25 -75.30
CA ASP A 99 8.91 32.01 -75.82
C ASP A 99 8.15 31.09 -74.85
N TYR A 100 7.38 31.71 -73.95
CA TYR A 100 6.51 31.02 -73.00
C TYR A 100 5.38 30.42 -73.82
N SER A 101 5.58 29.18 -74.27
CA SER A 101 4.47 28.35 -74.72
C SER A 101 3.41 28.36 -73.61
N PRO A 102 2.14 28.71 -73.91
CA PRO A 102 1.09 28.69 -72.92
C PRO A 102 0.82 27.23 -72.53
N SER A 103 1.59 26.74 -71.55
CA SER A 103 1.27 25.53 -70.82
C SER A 103 -0.12 25.75 -70.26
N GLN A 104 -1.06 24.96 -70.79
CA GLN A 104 -2.46 24.88 -70.38
C GLN A 104 -2.59 25.21 -68.90
N GLY A 105 -3.14 26.39 -68.63
CA GLY A 105 -3.34 26.89 -67.29
C GLY A 105 -4.22 25.90 -66.54
N ILE A 106 -3.68 25.32 -65.48
CA ILE A 106 -4.53 24.82 -64.41
C ILE A 106 -5.22 26.08 -63.89
N ASP A 107 -6.51 26.23 -64.20
CA ASP A 107 -7.31 27.36 -63.76
C ASP A 107 -7.14 27.52 -62.24
N THR A 108 -6.74 28.71 -61.81
CA THR A 108 -6.58 29.05 -60.38
C THR A 108 -7.86 28.75 -59.59
N SER A 109 -9.02 28.86 -60.24
CA SER A 109 -10.31 28.43 -59.71
C SER A 109 -10.35 26.95 -59.32
N THR A 110 -9.72 26.05 -60.08
CA THR A 110 -9.63 24.61 -59.76
C THR A 110 -8.71 24.39 -58.56
N ILE A 111 -7.62 25.15 -58.45
CA ILE A 111 -6.71 25.08 -57.30
C ILE A 111 -7.42 25.56 -56.03
N ILE A 112 -8.20 26.64 -56.13
CA ILE A 112 -9.00 27.17 -55.01
C ILE A 112 -10.06 26.15 -54.58
N GLU A 113 -10.79 25.53 -55.52
CA GLU A 113 -11.80 24.51 -55.19
C GLU A 113 -11.18 23.30 -54.48
N ILE A 114 -10.04 22.81 -54.95
CA ILE A 114 -9.30 21.72 -54.28
C ILE A 114 -8.85 22.15 -52.89
N ALA A 115 -8.34 23.37 -52.74
CA ALA A 115 -7.90 23.90 -51.45
C ALA A 115 -9.07 24.02 -50.45
N GLU A 116 -10.22 24.53 -50.90
CA GLU A 116 -11.43 24.62 -50.07
C GLU A 116 -11.93 23.23 -49.64
N GLN A 117 -11.95 22.26 -50.56
CA GLN A 117 -12.35 20.89 -50.25
C GLN A 117 -11.42 20.24 -49.22
N VAL A 118 -10.10 20.35 -49.41
CA VAL A 118 -9.11 19.82 -48.47
C VAL A 118 -9.22 20.53 -47.12
N PHE A 119 -9.43 21.84 -47.11
CA PHE A 119 -9.61 22.60 -45.88
C PHE A 119 -10.85 22.14 -45.10
N LEU A 120 -12.00 22.01 -45.77
CA LEU A 120 -13.23 21.50 -45.15
C LEU A 120 -13.06 20.09 -44.60
N GLU A 121 -12.40 19.19 -45.33
CA GLU A 121 -12.14 17.83 -44.87
C GLU A 121 -11.24 17.82 -43.61
N LYS A 122 -10.22 18.68 -43.56
CA LYS A 122 -9.34 18.80 -42.40
C LYS A 122 -10.06 19.42 -41.20
N ILE A 123 -10.88 20.45 -41.40
CA ILE A 123 -11.69 21.07 -40.35
C ILE A 123 -12.70 20.07 -39.79
N GLN A 124 -13.38 19.29 -40.63
CA GLN A 124 -14.29 18.24 -40.16
C GLN A 124 -13.56 17.16 -39.33
N LYS A 125 -12.35 16.76 -39.75
CA LYS A 125 -11.51 15.84 -38.96
C LYS A 125 -11.10 16.42 -37.61
N ILE A 126 -10.79 17.72 -37.55
CA ILE A 126 -10.48 18.42 -36.30
C ILE A 126 -11.71 18.49 -35.40
N GLN A 127 -12.87 18.85 -35.95
CA GLN A 127 -14.12 18.91 -35.22
C GLN A 127 -14.44 17.55 -34.58
N LYS A 128 -14.33 16.46 -35.34
CA LYS A 128 -14.54 15.11 -34.81
C LYS A 128 -13.60 14.77 -33.64
N LYS A 129 -12.33 15.17 -33.72
CA LYS A 129 -11.38 14.97 -32.61
C LYS A 129 -11.74 15.81 -31.37
N ILE A 130 -12.26 17.02 -31.57
CA ILE A 130 -12.74 17.87 -30.47
C ILE A 130 -13.94 17.21 -29.79
N ASP A 131 -14.86 16.62 -30.56
CA ASP A 131 -16.00 15.88 -30.02
C ASP A 131 -15.52 14.66 -29.20
N GLU A 132 -14.57 13.87 -29.72
CA GLU A 132 -13.96 12.74 -29.00
C GLU A 132 -13.27 13.19 -27.69
N ILE A 133 -12.58 14.35 -27.70
CA ILE A 133 -11.97 14.94 -26.48
C ILE A 133 -13.04 15.37 -25.48
N SER A 134 -14.17 15.91 -25.95
CA SER A 134 -15.29 16.30 -25.10
C SER A 134 -15.92 15.10 -24.40
N GLU A 135 -16.16 14.01 -25.13
CA GLU A 135 -16.64 12.75 -24.55
C GLU A 135 -15.64 12.18 -23.53
N PHE A 136 -14.35 12.21 -23.87
CA PHE A 136 -13.29 11.81 -22.94
C PHE A 136 -13.32 12.66 -21.66
N LYS A 137 -13.48 13.99 -21.78
CA LYS A 137 -13.57 14.89 -20.64
C LYS A 137 -14.75 14.51 -19.73
N THR A 138 -15.94 14.28 -20.29
CA THR A 138 -17.11 13.87 -19.49
C THR A 138 -16.88 12.52 -18.78
N LEU A 139 -16.25 11.55 -19.47
CA LEU A 139 -15.92 10.27 -18.88
C LEU A 139 -14.83 10.39 -17.80
N ALA A 140 -13.83 11.25 -18.01
CA ALA A 140 -12.79 11.52 -17.03
C ALA A 140 -13.36 12.22 -15.79
N ASP A 141 -14.22 13.22 -15.97
CA ASP A 141 -14.87 13.96 -14.88
C ASP A 141 -15.68 13.00 -13.99
N SER A 142 -16.51 12.13 -14.59
CA SER A 142 -17.27 11.13 -13.82
C SER A 142 -16.40 10.12 -13.06
N ARG A 143 -15.27 9.69 -13.66
CA ARG A 143 -14.31 8.81 -12.97
C ARG A 143 -13.63 9.52 -11.81
N ILE A 144 -13.19 10.76 -12.01
CA ILE A 144 -12.56 11.58 -10.97
C ILE A 144 -13.53 11.80 -9.81
N GLU A 145 -14.80 12.07 -10.08
CA GLU A 145 -15.84 12.21 -9.06
C GLU A 145 -16.00 10.91 -8.25
N SER A 146 -16.11 9.76 -8.93
CA SER A 146 -16.18 8.44 -8.26
C SER A 146 -14.93 8.15 -7.42
N PHE A 147 -13.74 8.49 -7.90
CA PHE A 147 -12.51 8.36 -7.12
C PHE A 147 -12.52 9.27 -5.87
N SER A 148 -13.00 10.50 -6.00
CA SER A 148 -13.14 11.44 -4.87
C SER A 148 -14.08 10.89 -3.79
N GLU A 149 -15.22 10.34 -4.18
CA GLU A 149 -16.16 9.69 -3.24
C GLU A 149 -15.52 8.48 -2.53
N ARG A 150 -14.81 7.63 -3.29
CA ARG A 150 -14.10 6.48 -2.71
C ARG A 150 -13.02 6.93 -1.73
N LEU A 151 -12.29 8.00 -2.05
CA LEU A 151 -11.25 8.56 -1.18
C LEU A 151 -11.85 9.09 0.12
N LYS A 152 -12.95 9.86 0.05
CA LYS A 152 -13.70 10.30 1.26
C LYS A 152 -14.16 9.14 2.13
N LYS A 153 -14.61 8.04 1.51
CA LYS A 153 -15.00 6.82 2.24
C LYS A 153 -13.80 6.17 2.93
N ILE A 154 -12.65 6.11 2.27
CA ILE A 154 -11.40 5.60 2.84
C ILE A 154 -10.95 6.48 4.02
N GLU A 155 -10.98 7.80 3.86
CA GLU A 155 -10.69 8.76 4.92
C GLU A 155 -11.57 8.51 6.15
N SER A 156 -12.88 8.40 5.95
CA SER A 156 -13.82 8.08 7.05
C SER A 156 -13.55 6.72 7.69
N MET A 157 -13.15 5.70 6.92
CA MET A 157 -12.77 4.40 7.48
C MET A 157 -11.49 4.49 8.32
N ILE A 158 -10.52 5.30 7.90
CA ILE A 158 -9.29 5.56 8.65
C ILE A 158 -9.60 6.28 9.96
N ASP A 159 -10.43 7.32 9.94
CA ASP A 159 -10.85 8.04 11.14
C ASP A 159 -11.54 7.11 12.14
N ASN A 160 -12.47 6.28 11.66
CA ASN A 160 -13.15 5.29 12.49
C ASN A 160 -12.19 4.23 13.06
N LEU A 161 -11.20 3.81 12.27
CA LEU A 161 -10.18 2.87 12.73
C LEU A 161 -9.31 3.51 13.82
N GLN A 162 -8.90 4.76 13.66
CA GLN A 162 -8.16 5.51 14.66
C GLN A 162 -8.95 5.66 15.97
N LEU A 163 -10.24 6.00 15.89
CA LEU A 163 -11.11 6.08 17.06
C LEU A 163 -11.19 4.74 17.79
N ARG A 164 -11.42 3.64 17.07
CA ARG A 164 -11.48 2.29 17.65
C ARG A 164 -10.16 1.88 18.30
N ILE A 165 -9.02 2.24 17.70
CA ILE A 165 -7.71 1.98 18.30
C ILE A 165 -7.56 2.77 19.60
N LEU A 166 -7.93 4.06 19.63
CA LEU A 166 -7.87 4.89 20.84
C LEU A 166 -8.78 4.35 21.94
N GLU A 167 -10.03 3.98 21.62
CA GLU A 167 -10.96 3.34 22.56
C GLU A 167 -10.38 2.05 23.13
N LYS A 168 -9.80 1.20 22.26
CA LYS A 168 -9.22 -0.08 22.67
C LYS A 168 -8.00 0.13 23.57
N VAL A 169 -7.08 1.02 23.20
CA VAL A 169 -5.90 1.36 24.03
C VAL A 169 -6.32 1.98 25.36
N GLY A 170 -7.32 2.86 25.36
CA GLY A 170 -7.93 3.41 26.58
C GLY A 170 -8.49 2.33 27.49
N SER A 171 -9.23 1.37 26.93
CA SER A 171 -9.78 0.23 27.69
C SER A 171 -8.68 -0.67 28.28
N TYR A 172 -7.59 -0.90 27.55
CA TYR A 172 -6.42 -1.62 28.06
C TYR A 172 -5.73 -0.86 29.19
N GLY A 173 -5.59 0.46 29.06
CA GLY A 173 -5.05 1.32 30.13
C GLY A 173 -5.85 1.22 31.42
N GLN A 174 -7.19 1.30 31.33
CA GLN A 174 -8.10 1.10 32.46
C GLN A 174 -7.99 -0.30 33.06
N GLY A 175 -7.86 -1.34 32.22
CA GLY A 175 -7.65 -2.72 32.68
C GLY A 175 -6.34 -2.88 33.45
N ILE A 176 -5.25 -2.31 32.95
CA ILE A 176 -3.94 -2.32 33.64
C ILE A 176 -4.00 -1.57 34.97
N GLU A 177 -4.70 -0.44 35.02
CA GLU A 177 -4.90 0.32 36.26
C GLU A 177 -5.72 -0.47 37.30
N GLY A 178 -6.74 -1.19 36.85
CA GLY A 178 -7.50 -2.15 37.68
C GLY A 178 -6.60 -3.24 38.26
N ILE A 179 -5.81 -3.90 37.41
CA ILE A 179 -4.84 -4.93 37.82
C ILE A 179 -3.83 -4.37 38.83
N LYS A 180 -3.30 -3.17 38.59
CA LYS A 180 -2.36 -2.51 39.51
C LYS A 180 -2.99 -2.30 40.89
N LYS A 181 -4.26 -1.88 40.94
CA LYS A 181 -5.00 -1.70 42.20
C LYS A 181 -5.21 -3.01 42.93
N GLU A 182 -5.58 -4.08 42.21
CA GLU A 182 -5.74 -5.42 42.79
C GLU A 182 -4.42 -5.99 43.32
N ILE A 183 -3.32 -5.83 42.56
CA ILE A 183 -1.97 -6.22 43.01
C ILE A 183 -1.59 -5.44 44.27
N SER A 184 -1.86 -4.14 44.34
CA SER A 184 -1.60 -3.33 45.53
C SER A 184 -2.38 -3.83 46.75
N MET A 185 -3.68 -4.13 46.58
CA MET A 185 -4.50 -4.68 47.67
C MET A 185 -4.03 -6.07 48.10
N MET A 186 -3.54 -6.89 47.16
CA MET A 186 -2.97 -8.21 47.45
C MET A 186 -1.65 -8.08 48.21
N GLN A 187 -0.78 -7.14 47.84
CA GLN A 187 0.45 -6.82 48.55
C GLN A 187 0.17 -6.36 49.99
N ASP A 188 -0.82 -5.47 50.18
CA ASP A 188 -1.22 -5.01 51.50
C ASP A 188 -1.75 -6.16 52.38
N SER A 189 -2.53 -7.05 51.79
CA SER A 189 -3.08 -8.23 52.48
C SER A 189 -1.98 -9.21 52.87
N PHE A 190 -1.02 -9.45 51.98
CA PHE A 190 0.14 -10.29 52.26
C PHE A 190 1.04 -9.66 53.33
N GLY A 191 1.25 -8.34 53.27
CA GLY A 191 1.97 -7.59 54.30
C GLY A 191 1.34 -7.71 55.68
N LYS A 192 0.01 -7.56 55.77
CA LYS A 192 -0.74 -7.76 57.02
C LYS A 192 -0.61 -9.18 57.56
N MET A 193 -0.70 -10.19 56.70
CA MET A 193 -0.59 -11.59 57.10
C MET A 193 0.83 -11.96 57.56
N ALA A 194 1.84 -11.49 56.83
CA ALA A 194 3.24 -11.67 57.20
C ALA A 194 3.55 -11.03 58.57
N ASN A 195 3.08 -9.79 58.79
CA ASN A 195 3.22 -9.09 60.07
C ASN A 195 2.51 -9.85 61.22
N ALA A 196 1.28 -10.33 61.00
CA ALA A 196 0.54 -11.10 62.01
C ALA A 196 1.26 -12.39 62.40
N LEU A 197 1.88 -13.10 61.45
CA LEU A 197 2.68 -14.30 61.75
C LEU A 197 3.95 -13.98 62.55
N SER A 198 4.63 -12.87 62.24
CA SER A 198 5.80 -12.43 63.02
C SER A 198 5.43 -11.96 64.43
N ASP A 199 4.31 -11.25 64.59
CA ASP A 199 3.85 -10.74 65.87
C ASP A 199 3.36 -11.86 66.78
N ASN A 200 2.58 -12.82 66.26
CA ASN A 200 2.14 -14.00 67.01
C ASN A 200 3.33 -14.81 67.57
N LYS A 201 4.41 -14.95 66.79
CA LYS A 201 5.63 -15.66 67.21
C LYS A 201 6.38 -14.94 68.35
N LYS A 202 6.21 -13.62 68.45
CA LYS A 202 6.77 -12.81 69.56
C LYS A 202 5.97 -12.98 70.84
N VAL A 203 4.64 -12.97 70.74
CA VAL A 203 3.71 -13.15 71.88
C VAL A 203 3.85 -14.55 72.50
N GLU A 204 4.03 -15.58 71.68
CA GLU A 204 4.21 -16.96 72.15
C GLU A 204 5.53 -17.12 72.95
N ARG A 205 6.61 -16.43 72.52
CA ARG A 205 7.90 -16.43 73.25
C ARG A 205 7.87 -15.63 74.55
N GLU A 206 7.04 -14.60 74.68
CA GLU A 206 6.88 -13.85 75.94
C GLU A 206 6.03 -14.60 76.97
N ASN A 207 5.01 -15.34 76.53
CA ASN A 207 4.16 -16.14 77.43
C ASN A 207 4.86 -17.40 77.98
N LEU A 208 5.78 -18.01 77.22
CA LEU A 208 6.60 -19.14 77.70
C LEU A 208 7.63 -18.74 78.79
N LYS A 209 7.92 -17.46 79.00
CA LYS A 209 8.79 -16.99 80.09
C LYS A 209 8.06 -16.73 81.41
N LYS A 210 6.72 -16.87 81.45
CA LYS A 210 5.91 -16.68 82.65
C LYS A 210 5.23 -17.98 83.06
N GLU A 211 5.99 -19.06 83.23
CA GLU A 211 5.50 -20.23 83.95
C GLU A 211 5.75 -20.03 85.46
N PRO A 212 4.70 -19.97 86.31
CA PRO A 212 4.87 -19.85 87.74
C PRO A 212 5.34 -21.19 88.32
N GLN A 213 6.50 -21.19 88.97
CA GLN A 213 6.94 -22.29 89.82
C GLN A 213 5.90 -22.55 90.92
N LYS A 214 4.95 -23.46 90.69
CA LYS A 214 4.07 -23.99 91.74
C LYS A 214 4.74 -25.19 92.39
N LYS A 215 5.15 -24.96 93.63
CA LYS A 215 5.46 -25.96 94.66
C LYS A 215 4.21 -26.78 95.03
N GLY A 216 4.43 -28.06 95.37
CA GLY A 216 3.49 -28.97 96.03
C GLY A 216 2.78 -29.91 95.04
N GLY A 217 2.70 -31.21 95.21
CA GLY A 217 2.87 -32.08 96.39
C GLY A 217 1.81 -33.19 96.27
N ASN A 218 2.21 -34.44 96.53
CA ASN A 218 1.38 -35.64 96.76
C ASN A 218 0.47 -36.17 95.64
N GLU A 219 0.64 -37.47 95.35
CA GLU A 219 -0.25 -38.58 95.79
C GLU A 219 -0.39 -39.68 94.72
N ASP A 220 0.24 -40.82 95.02
CA ASP A 220 -0.30 -42.18 94.91
C ASP A 220 -1.49 -42.41 93.97
N THR A 221 -1.26 -42.69 92.68
CA THR A 221 -2.30 -43.31 91.83
C THR A 221 -1.77 -44.15 90.65
N PHE A 222 -0.75 -44.99 90.87
CA PHE A 222 -0.27 -45.89 89.81
C PHE A 222 0.01 -47.32 90.31
N GLN A 223 -1.04 -48.07 90.66
CA GLN A 223 -0.93 -49.54 90.77
C GLN A 223 -2.11 -50.37 90.22
N SER A 224 -3.21 -49.81 89.71
CA SER A 224 -4.42 -50.61 89.42
C SER A 224 -4.68 -51.05 87.97
N LEU A 225 -3.79 -50.81 87.00
CA LEU A 225 -4.09 -51.13 85.58
C LEU A 225 -3.27 -52.29 84.94
N ARG A 226 -2.73 -53.21 85.74
CA ARG A 226 -2.26 -54.52 85.25
C ARG A 226 -3.20 -55.62 85.70
N LYS A 227 -4.28 -55.86 84.94
CA LYS A 227 -5.02 -57.12 84.80
C LYS A 227 -6.32 -56.79 84.07
N ILE A 228 -6.35 -56.94 82.76
CA ILE A 228 -7.47 -57.39 81.92
C ILE A 228 -6.93 -57.34 80.48
N SER A 229 -6.29 -58.42 80.04
CA SER A 229 -6.28 -58.84 78.62
C SER A 229 -5.76 -60.27 78.54
N ARG A 230 -6.63 -61.22 78.93
CA ARG A 230 -6.58 -62.64 78.58
C ARG A 230 -8.03 -63.10 78.51
N LYS A 231 -8.40 -63.80 77.42
CA LYS A 231 -9.75 -64.13 76.90
C LYS A 231 -10.28 -62.99 76.01
N LYS A 232 -10.53 -63.19 74.72
CA LYS A 232 -10.93 -64.37 73.95
C LYS A 232 -10.36 -64.26 72.54
#